data_AF-A0A7C5II55-F1
#
_entry.id   AF-A0A7C5II55-F1
#
_cell.length_a   1.000
_cell.length_b   1.000
_cell.length_c   1.000
_cell.angle_alpha   90.00
_cell.angle_beta   90.00
_cell.angle_gamma   90.00
#
_symmetry.space_group_name_H-M   'P 1'
#
loop_
_entity.id
_entity.type
_entity.pdbx_description
1 polymer ?
#
loop_
_entity_poly.entity_id
_entity_poly.type
_entity_poly.pdbx_seq_one_letter_code
_entity_poly.pdbx_strand_id
1 'polypeptide(L)'
;MGENTYKPRNYRIVRHVTRNRILDIQDALEIGKLRIELVDFVEGEGAKLSVEHFAEPDALALICYDLLQGRPWEKYIEFKGSVQGETVTSRVLVLERVEARNPIKITVSRGPGKLIDKGAIQPLGKPEATLSVLLSEFDARRIAFTVLRHMAAYEAATYHARVAAGTRRALAEEAAAYEPDATAAEAEWPSPVEDVEPEAAPDASAPAPVLEAAPAASAPAPVQSAPTASSRRPAPPVETYWEAAERLGLSRAEAEKILQDARGNWGQAWSVLRSRN
;
A
#
# COMPACT_ATOMS: atom_id res chain seq x y z
N MET A 1 -34.83 5.65 7.87
CA MET A 1 -33.58 5.07 7.34
C MET A 1 -32.44 5.87 7.96
N GLY A 2 -31.69 5.28 8.89
CA GLY A 2 -30.57 5.98 9.52
C GLY A 2 -29.45 6.15 8.50
N GLU A 3 -28.94 7.37 8.34
CA GLU A 3 -27.72 7.64 7.60
C GLU A 3 -26.61 6.74 8.19
N ASN A 4 -26.27 5.68 7.46
CA ASN A 4 -25.01 4.97 7.66
C ASN A 4 -23.90 5.93 7.19
N THR A 5 -23.66 6.97 7.99
CA THR A 5 -22.50 7.84 7.84
C THR A 5 -21.30 6.95 8.09
N TYR A 6 -20.72 6.48 6.98
CA TYR A 6 -19.52 5.68 6.96
C TYR A 6 -18.45 6.41 7.79
N LYS A 7 -18.21 5.92 9.01
CA LYS A 7 -17.03 6.31 9.76
C LYS A 7 -15.89 5.56 9.10
N PRO A 8 -14.91 6.24 8.46
CA PRO A 8 -13.76 5.55 7.92
C PRO A 8 -13.14 4.74 9.05
N ARG A 9 -13.24 3.41 8.92
CA ARG A 9 -12.49 2.51 9.80
C ARG A 9 -11.06 2.67 9.33
N ASN A 10 -10.29 3.53 10.01
CA ASN A 10 -8.86 3.68 9.76
C ASN A 10 -8.20 2.32 10.00
N TYR A 11 -8.12 1.49 8.96
CA TYR A 11 -7.54 0.16 9.04
C TYR A 11 -6.04 0.33 9.22
N ARG A 12 -5.50 -0.30 10.25
CA ARG A 12 -4.06 -0.28 10.49
C ARG A 12 -3.39 -1.17 9.44
N ILE A 13 -2.54 -0.58 8.60
CA ILE A 13 -1.75 -1.31 7.59
C ILE A 13 -0.61 -2.06 8.28
N VAL A 14 0.15 -1.34 9.12
CA VAL A 14 1.26 -1.93 9.86
C VAL A 14 1.48 -1.21 11.19
N ARG A 15 1.82 -2.00 12.22
CA ARG A 15 2.27 -1.55 13.54
C ARG A 15 3.69 -2.02 13.76
N HIS A 16 4.57 -1.11 14.16
CA HIS A 16 5.89 -1.45 14.64
C HIS A 16 6.07 -0.87 16.05
N VAL A 17 6.32 -1.75 17.03
CA VAL A 17 6.44 -1.39 18.44
C VAL A 17 7.89 -1.57 18.86
N THR A 18 8.47 -0.51 19.40
CA THR A 18 9.77 -0.53 20.09
C THR A 18 9.55 -0.45 21.61
N ARG A 19 10.63 -0.38 22.39
CA ARG A 19 10.54 -0.32 23.85
C ARG A 19 9.74 0.88 24.38
N ASN A 20 9.79 2.02 23.69
CA ASN A 20 9.17 3.26 24.12
C ASN A 20 8.44 4.02 22.99
N ARG A 21 8.40 3.47 21.77
CA ARG A 21 7.74 4.11 20.63
C ARG A 21 6.87 3.13 19.88
N ILE A 22 5.77 3.64 19.33
CA ILE A 22 4.96 2.92 18.36
C ILE A 22 4.96 3.72 17.06
N LEU A 23 5.21 3.05 15.95
CA LEU A 23 4.96 3.52 14.60
C LEU A 23 3.73 2.80 14.06
N ASP A 24 2.67 3.54 13.82
CA ASP A 24 1.44 3.06 13.20
C ASP A 24 1.30 3.71 11.82
N ILE A 25 1.15 2.90 10.76
CA ILE A 25 0.74 3.37 9.44
C ILE A 25 -0.68 2.88 9.20
N GLN A 26 -1.58 3.82 8.93
CA GLN A 26 -3.01 3.59 8.80
C GLN A 26 -3.48 3.99 7.40
N ASP A 27 -4.47 3.27 6.92
CA ASP A 27 -5.15 3.55 5.68
C ASP A 27 -5.96 4.85 5.80
N ALA A 28 -5.71 5.78 4.88
CA ALA A 28 -6.49 6.98 4.63
C ALA A 28 -6.60 7.22 3.11
N LEU A 29 -6.54 6.14 2.31
CA LEU A 29 -6.45 6.23 0.85
C LEU A 29 -7.74 6.72 0.19
N GLU A 30 -8.86 6.69 0.92
CA GLU A 30 -10.12 7.32 0.51
C GLU A 30 -9.98 8.83 0.31
N ILE A 31 -9.14 9.49 1.13
CA ILE A 31 -8.77 10.91 0.95
C ILE A 31 -7.45 11.07 0.17
N GLY A 32 -6.96 9.98 -0.43
CA GLY A 32 -5.71 9.95 -1.18
C GLY A 32 -4.47 10.14 -0.32
N LYS A 33 -4.49 9.75 0.96
CA LYS A 33 -3.35 9.90 1.89
C LYS A 33 -3.02 8.60 2.62
N LEU A 34 -1.84 8.55 3.23
CA LEU A 34 -1.51 7.56 4.26
C LEU A 34 -1.27 8.26 5.59
N ARG A 35 -1.91 7.80 6.66
CA ARG A 35 -1.70 8.37 8.00
C ARG A 35 -0.55 7.66 8.69
N ILE A 36 0.51 8.39 8.99
CA ILE A 36 1.68 7.93 9.74
C ILE A 36 1.60 8.54 11.13
N GLU A 37 1.50 7.71 12.16
CA GLU A 37 1.40 8.12 13.55
C GLU A 37 2.59 7.55 14.35
N LEU A 38 3.27 8.43 15.08
CA LEU A 38 4.28 8.07 16.06
C LEU A 38 3.74 8.36 17.46
N VAL A 39 3.85 7.37 18.34
CA VAL A 39 3.41 7.49 19.74
C VAL A 39 4.60 7.22 20.66
N ASP A 40 4.86 8.16 21.57
CA ASP A 40 5.67 7.94 22.76
C ASP A 40 4.84 7.27 23.84
N PHE A 41 5.38 6.23 24.45
CA PHE A 41 4.72 5.61 25.58
C PHE A 41 5.74 5.17 26.63
N VAL A 42 5.28 5.15 27.87
CA VAL A 42 6.01 4.52 28.97
C VAL A 42 5.21 3.31 29.43
N GLU A 43 5.90 2.19 29.54
CA GLU A 43 5.31 0.94 30.00
C GLU A 43 4.72 1.14 31.40
N GLY A 44 3.42 0.85 31.55
CA GLY A 44 2.65 1.08 32.78
C GLY A 44 1.99 2.46 32.89
N GLU A 45 2.49 3.50 32.22
CA GLU A 45 1.91 4.85 32.25
C GLU A 45 1.07 5.20 31.01
N GLY A 46 1.22 4.44 29.92
CA GLY A 46 0.50 4.65 28.67
C GLY A 46 1.17 5.67 27.74
N ALA A 47 0.38 6.22 26.81
CA ALA A 47 0.87 7.14 25.79
C ALA A 47 1.09 8.56 26.35
N LYS A 48 2.30 9.10 26.18
CA LYS A 48 2.67 10.45 26.63
C LYS A 48 2.49 11.51 25.56
N LEU A 49 2.85 11.17 24.33
CA LEU A 49 2.84 12.11 23.20
C LEU A 49 2.52 11.33 21.93
N SER A 50 1.59 11.84 21.12
CA SER A 50 1.32 11.35 19.77
C SER A 50 1.50 12.48 18.77
N VAL A 51 2.17 12.18 17.66
CA VAL A 51 2.30 13.04 16.50
C VAL A 51 1.92 12.25 15.26
N GLU A 52 1.27 12.92 14.31
CA GLU A 52 0.79 12.30 13.08
C GLU A 52 1.15 13.12 11.85
N HIS A 53 1.20 12.46 10.70
CA HIS A 53 1.39 13.04 9.39
C HIS A 53 0.52 12.34 8.34
N PHE A 54 0.06 13.07 7.32
CA PHE A 54 -0.71 12.54 6.20
C PHE A 54 0.15 12.58 4.94
N ALA A 55 0.83 11.48 4.65
CA ALA A 55 1.79 11.38 3.55
C ALA A 55 1.11 11.19 2.19
N GLU A 56 1.72 11.72 1.12
CA GLU A 56 1.34 11.35 -0.25
C GLU A 56 1.71 9.89 -0.54
N PRO A 57 0.75 9.03 -0.95
CA PRO A 57 1.02 7.62 -1.24
C PRO A 57 2.06 7.41 -2.33
N ASP A 58 2.00 8.17 -3.42
CA ASP A 58 2.90 8.00 -4.57
C ASP A 58 4.35 8.32 -4.23
N ALA A 59 4.57 9.44 -3.52
CA ALA A 59 5.90 9.84 -3.08
C ALA A 59 6.47 8.82 -2.07
N LEU A 60 5.63 8.36 -1.14
CA LEU A 60 6.03 7.34 -0.17
C LEU A 60 6.31 5.99 -0.84
N ALA A 61 5.58 5.63 -1.90
CA ALA A 61 5.79 4.41 -2.67
C ALA A 61 7.18 4.34 -3.30
N LEU A 62 7.69 5.46 -3.83
CA LEU A 62 9.05 5.55 -4.37
C LEU A 62 10.10 5.25 -3.30
N ILE A 63 9.97 5.87 -2.12
CA ILE A 63 10.88 5.62 -0.98
C ILE A 63 10.77 4.17 -0.51
N CYS A 64 9.55 3.61 -0.43
CA CYS A 64 9.36 2.22 -0.07
C CYS A 64 10.03 1.28 -1.08
N TYR A 65 9.94 1.59 -2.37
CA TYR A 65 10.59 0.81 -3.42
C TYR A 65 12.12 0.87 -3.30
N ASP A 66 12.70 2.05 -3.11
CA ASP A 66 14.14 2.21 -2.92
C ASP A 66 14.64 1.48 -1.66
N LEU A 67 13.86 1.50 -0.57
CA LEU A 67 14.15 0.73 0.64
C LEU A 67 14.19 -0.78 0.34
N LEU A 68 13.23 -1.31 -0.42
CA LEU A 68 13.18 -2.73 -0.79
C LEU A 68 14.36 -3.15 -1.67
N GLN A 69 14.74 -2.29 -2.62
CA GLN A 69 15.86 -2.53 -3.51
C GLN A 69 17.22 -2.32 -2.85
N GLY A 70 17.26 -1.84 -1.59
CA GLY A 70 18.50 -1.48 -0.91
C GLY A 70 19.23 -0.30 -1.58
N ARG A 71 18.53 0.50 -2.37
CA ARG A 71 19.12 1.65 -3.05
C ARG A 71 19.43 2.76 -2.05
N PRO A 72 20.54 3.50 -2.25
CA PRO A 72 20.79 4.71 -1.50
C PRO A 72 19.76 5.77 -1.91
N TRP A 73 19.29 6.52 -0.92
CA TRP A 73 18.44 7.70 -1.10
C TRP A 73 18.86 8.69 0.00
N GLU A 74 18.91 9.98 -0.33
CA GLU A 74 19.52 10.98 0.55
C GLU A 74 18.65 11.23 1.78
N LYS A 75 17.49 11.86 1.54
CA LYS A 75 16.58 12.32 2.57
C LYS A 75 15.25 12.64 1.92
N TYR A 76 14.18 12.14 2.50
CA TYR A 76 12.83 12.45 2.07
C TYR A 76 12.18 13.36 3.11
N ILE A 77 11.71 14.52 2.67
CA ILE A 77 11.06 15.51 3.51
C ILE A 77 9.72 15.87 2.89
N GLU A 78 8.67 15.71 3.67
CA GLU A 78 7.32 16.09 3.27
C GLU A 78 6.74 17.09 4.27
N PHE A 79 6.21 18.19 3.73
CA PHE A 79 5.56 19.24 4.49
C PHE A 79 4.06 19.16 4.26
N LYS A 80 3.30 19.09 5.35
CA LYS A 80 1.84 19.19 5.36
C LYS A 80 1.41 20.20 6.40
N GLY A 81 0.18 20.67 6.28
CA GLY A 81 -0.41 21.47 7.33
C GLY A 81 -1.92 21.47 7.24
N SER A 82 -2.53 22.01 8.29
CA SER A 82 -3.97 22.25 8.33
C SER A 82 -4.22 23.63 8.93
N VAL A 83 -5.20 24.33 8.37
CA VAL A 83 -5.73 25.58 8.91
C VAL A 83 -6.98 25.24 9.72
N GLN A 84 -6.99 25.60 11.01
CA GLN A 84 -8.15 25.46 11.88
C GLN A 84 -8.44 26.83 12.52
N GLY A 85 -9.36 27.58 11.90
CA GLY A 85 -9.61 28.98 12.26
C GLY A 85 -8.36 29.82 12.07
N GLU A 86 -7.89 30.46 13.14
CA GLU A 86 -6.69 31.31 13.14
C GLU A 86 -5.39 30.51 13.33
N THR A 87 -5.48 29.23 13.74
CA THR A 87 -4.30 28.41 14.01
C THR A 87 -3.88 27.63 12.77
N VAL A 88 -2.65 27.87 12.32
CA VAL A 88 -2.02 27.11 11.24
C VAL A 88 -1.07 26.09 11.87
N THR A 89 -1.37 24.81 11.71
CA THR A 89 -0.51 23.72 12.18
C THR A 89 0.32 23.18 11.02
N SER A 90 1.64 23.13 11.18
CA SER A 90 2.56 22.46 10.28
C SER A 90 2.95 21.08 10.82
N ARG A 91 3.02 20.11 9.91
CA ARG A 91 3.45 18.73 10.16
C ARG A 91 4.57 18.41 9.17
N VAL A 92 5.68 17.90 9.66
CA VAL A 92 6.84 17.55 8.83
C VAL A 92 7.14 16.08 9.01
N LEU A 93 7.19 15.34 7.91
CA LEU A 93 7.67 13.97 7.88
C LEU A 93 9.08 13.98 7.30
N VAL A 94 10.01 13.35 8.01
CA VAL A 94 11.38 13.18 7.56
C VAL A 94 11.72 11.70 7.63
N LEU A 95 12.05 11.13 6.49
CA LEU A 95 12.70 9.84 6.39
C LEU A 95 14.17 10.13 6.03
N GLU A 96 15.12 9.54 6.75
CA GLU A 96 16.54 9.65 6.42
C GLU A 96 17.30 8.37 6.78
N ARG A 97 18.42 8.11 6.09
CA ARG A 97 19.41 7.12 6.51
C ARG A 97 20.39 7.77 7.48
N VAL A 98 20.76 7.04 8.53
CA VAL A 98 21.68 7.50 9.57
C VAL A 98 22.79 6.48 9.80
N GLU A 99 23.97 6.95 10.19
CA GLU A 99 25.12 6.11 10.57
C GLU A 99 24.91 5.52 11.98
N ALA A 100 23.91 4.67 12.14
CA ALA A 100 23.57 4.01 13.40
C ALA A 100 23.32 2.51 13.18
N ARG A 101 23.31 1.74 14.27
CA ARG A 101 22.97 0.29 14.24
C ARG A 101 21.63 0.02 13.56
N ASN A 102 20.67 0.92 13.77
CA ASN A 102 19.38 0.95 13.10
C ASN A 102 19.42 2.10 12.08
N PRO A 103 19.71 1.80 10.80
CA PRO A 103 20.13 2.82 9.86
C PRO A 103 18.99 3.67 9.29
N ILE A 104 17.72 3.30 9.52
CA ILE A 104 16.57 4.03 8.97
C ILE A 104 15.89 4.83 10.07
N LYS A 105 15.83 6.14 9.93
CA LYS A 105 15.17 7.04 10.88
C LYS A 105 13.91 7.64 10.26
N ILE A 106 12.79 7.51 10.96
CA ILE A 106 11.53 8.16 10.61
C ILE A 106 11.22 9.17 11.70
N THR A 107 11.05 10.42 11.32
CA THR A 107 10.76 11.54 12.23
C THR A 107 9.46 12.21 11.80
N VAL A 108 8.59 12.46 12.76
CA VAL A 108 7.38 13.25 12.56
C VAL A 108 7.44 14.42 13.55
N SER A 109 7.32 15.63 13.02
CA SER A 109 7.30 16.87 13.80
C SER A 109 5.95 17.57 13.61
N ARG A 110 5.46 18.19 14.68
CA ARG A 110 4.28 19.06 14.69
C ARG A 110 4.66 20.40 15.32
N GLY A 111 4.21 21.49 14.73
CA GLY A 111 4.39 22.83 15.30
C GLY A 111 3.63 23.91 14.55
N PRO A 112 3.85 25.18 14.92
CA PRO A 112 3.25 26.31 14.22
C PRO A 112 3.66 26.37 12.75
N GLY A 113 2.71 26.74 11.90
CA GLY A 113 2.91 26.97 10.48
C GLY A 113 2.57 28.39 10.06
N LYS A 114 2.99 28.76 8.85
CA LYS A 114 2.61 29.99 8.16
C LYS A 114 1.99 29.62 6.82
N LEU A 115 0.82 30.19 6.53
CA LEU A 115 0.20 30.08 5.22
C LEU A 115 0.93 30.99 4.22
N ILE A 116 1.31 30.44 3.07
CA ILE A 116 1.91 31.16 1.95
C ILE A 116 0.84 31.35 0.86
N ASP A 117 1.01 32.35 -0.02
CA ASP A 117 0.08 32.86 -1.06
C ASP A 117 -0.48 31.83 -2.07
N LYS A 118 -0.25 30.52 -1.88
CA LYS A 118 -0.80 29.43 -2.69
C LYS A 118 -1.44 28.31 -1.86
N GLY A 119 -1.80 28.60 -0.59
CA GLY A 119 -2.33 27.59 0.33
C GLY A 119 -1.29 26.60 0.86
N ALA A 120 -0.02 26.74 0.46
CA ALA A 120 1.08 25.98 1.01
C ALA A 120 1.35 26.41 2.45
N ILE A 121 1.62 25.44 3.33
CA ILE A 121 1.94 25.70 4.74
C ILE A 121 3.42 25.41 4.96
N GLN A 122 4.16 26.42 5.41
CA GLN A 122 5.56 26.29 5.78
C GLN A 122 5.69 26.25 7.31
N PRO A 123 6.56 25.40 7.90
CA PRO A 123 6.82 25.45 9.33
C PRO A 123 7.38 26.82 9.75
N LEU A 124 6.84 27.37 10.84
CA LEU A 124 7.23 28.68 11.37
C LEU A 124 7.91 28.51 12.73
N GLY A 125 9.24 28.41 12.74
CA GLY A 125 10.02 28.30 13.98
C GLY A 125 10.23 26.85 14.45
N LYS A 126 10.42 26.67 15.76
CA LYS A 126 10.73 25.36 16.35
C LYS A 126 9.46 24.51 16.47
N PRO A 127 9.51 23.21 16.13
CA PRO A 127 8.37 22.31 16.32
C PRO A 127 8.06 22.15 17.80
N GLU A 128 6.77 22.16 18.15
CA GLU A 128 6.28 21.92 19.52
C GLU A 128 6.52 20.48 19.97
N ALA A 129 6.35 19.54 19.04
CA ALA A 129 6.55 18.12 19.29
C ALA A 129 7.33 17.51 18.13
N THR A 130 8.33 16.69 18.45
CA THR A 130 9.06 15.89 17.46
C THR A 130 9.28 14.51 18.04
N LEU A 131 8.83 13.49 17.32
CA LEU A 131 9.11 12.10 17.65
C LEU A 131 9.87 11.45 16.51
N SER A 132 10.78 10.55 16.86
CA SER A 132 11.52 9.75 15.89
C SER A 132 11.59 8.30 16.33
N VAL A 133 11.55 7.40 15.35
CA VAL A 133 11.82 5.97 15.54
C VAL A 133 12.99 5.55 14.65
N LEU A 134 13.85 4.69 15.19
CA LEU A 134 14.93 4.06 14.45
C LEU A 134 14.54 2.63 14.13
N LEU A 135 14.65 2.26 12.87
CA LEU A 135 14.31 0.94 12.36
C LEU A 135 15.57 0.23 11.87
N SER A 136 15.62 -1.08 12.13
CA SER A 136 16.56 -1.94 11.42
C SER A 136 16.24 -1.92 9.92
N GLU A 137 17.22 -2.22 9.07
CA GLU A 137 16.97 -2.30 7.64
C GLU A 137 15.93 -3.37 7.29
N PHE A 138 15.96 -4.50 8.02
CA PHE A 138 14.98 -5.57 7.87
C PHE A 138 13.56 -5.10 8.21
N ASP A 139 13.37 -4.41 9.34
CA ASP A 139 12.06 -3.88 9.73
C ASP A 139 11.55 -2.83 8.76
N ALA A 140 12.43 -1.93 8.31
CA ALA A 140 12.08 -0.91 7.32
C ALA A 140 11.62 -1.55 6.00
N ARG A 141 12.33 -2.58 5.51
CA ARG A 141 11.94 -3.34 4.31
C ARG A 141 10.60 -4.07 4.51
N ARG A 142 10.38 -4.70 5.67
CA ARG A 142 9.11 -5.37 5.98
C ARG A 142 7.94 -4.38 5.98
N ILE A 143 8.13 -3.20 6.57
CA ILE A 143 7.14 -2.12 6.58
C ILE A 143 6.87 -1.66 5.15
N ALA A 144 7.92 -1.32 4.39
CA ALA A 144 7.81 -0.88 3.00
C ALA A 144 7.07 -1.90 2.12
N PHE A 145 7.40 -3.19 2.24
CA PHE A 145 6.71 -4.27 1.52
C PHE A 145 5.21 -4.31 1.86
N THR A 146 4.87 -4.22 3.14
CA THR A 146 3.47 -4.28 3.61
C THR A 146 2.67 -3.08 3.10
N VAL A 147 3.26 -1.88 3.15
CA VAL A 147 2.62 -0.65 2.66
C VAL A 147 2.42 -0.70 1.15
N LEU A 148 3.43 -1.09 0.37
CA LEU A 148 3.31 -1.24 -1.09
C LEU A 148 2.25 -2.27 -1.48
N ARG A 149 2.22 -3.43 -0.81
CA ARG A 149 1.21 -4.46 -1.04
C ARG A 149 -0.20 -3.94 -0.74
N HIS A 150 -0.37 -3.17 0.35
CA HIS A 150 -1.66 -2.57 0.69
C HIS A 150 -2.12 -1.57 -0.36
N MET A 151 -1.23 -0.67 -0.80
CA MET A 151 -1.54 0.32 -1.85
C MET A 151 -1.95 -0.35 -3.16
N ALA A 152 -1.23 -1.39 -3.59
CA ALA A 152 -1.57 -2.15 -4.79
C ALA A 152 -2.93 -2.85 -4.66
N ALA A 153 -3.23 -3.43 -3.49
CA ALA A 153 -4.52 -4.06 -3.23
C ALA A 153 -5.68 -3.04 -3.26
N TYR A 154 -5.47 -1.86 -2.67
CA TYR A 154 -6.43 -0.75 -2.72
C TYR A 154 -6.66 -0.27 -4.16
N GLU A 155 -5.58 -0.12 -4.93
CA GLU A 155 -5.65 0.31 -6.33
C GLU A 155 -6.51 -0.66 -7.16
N ALA A 156 -6.24 -1.97 -7.04
CA ALA A 156 -6.99 -3.02 -7.72
C ALA A 156 -8.47 -3.04 -7.31
N ALA A 157 -8.76 -2.89 -6.01
CA ALA A 157 -10.14 -2.89 -5.49
C ALA A 157 -10.95 -1.67 -5.98
N THR A 158 -10.30 -0.51 -6.16
CA THR A 158 -10.95 0.75 -6.55
C THR A 158 -10.88 1.05 -8.04
N TYR A 159 -10.11 0.26 -8.82
CA TYR A 159 -9.85 0.52 -10.23
C TYR A 159 -11.14 0.64 -11.05
N HIS A 160 -12.02 -0.37 -10.99
CA HIS A 160 -13.26 -0.37 -11.78
C HIS A 160 -14.19 0.81 -11.43
N ALA A 161 -14.31 1.14 -10.15
CA ALA A 161 -15.11 2.27 -9.72
C ALA A 161 -14.55 3.60 -10.24
N ARG A 162 -13.22 3.78 -10.23
CA ARG A 162 -12.56 4.98 -10.75
C ARG A 162 -12.67 5.09 -12.27
N VAL A 163 -12.47 4.00 -13.00
CA VAL A 163 -12.64 3.97 -14.46
C VAL A 163 -14.07 4.31 -14.84
N ALA A 164 -15.07 3.68 -14.20
CA ALA A 164 -16.48 3.96 -14.47
C ALA A 164 -16.88 5.40 -14.09
N ALA A 165 -16.27 6.00 -13.06
CA ALA A 165 -16.48 7.40 -12.73
C ALA A 165 -15.86 8.35 -13.77
N GLY A 166 -14.65 8.05 -14.24
CA GLY A 166 -13.97 8.82 -15.30
C GLY A 166 -14.74 8.79 -16.62
N THR A 167 -15.21 7.61 -17.04
CA THR A 167 -16.02 7.47 -18.26
C THR A 167 -17.35 8.24 -18.15
N ARG A 168 -18.03 8.18 -17.01
CA ARG A 168 -19.27 8.94 -16.79
C ARG A 168 -19.06 10.45 -16.84
N ARG A 169 -17.93 10.95 -16.31
CA ARG A 169 -17.59 12.36 -16.38
C ARG A 169 -17.34 12.80 -17.82
N ALA A 170 -16.59 12.02 -18.59
CA ALA A 170 -16.34 12.33 -20.00
C ALA A 170 -17.65 12.36 -20.82
N LEU A 171 -18.55 11.39 -20.62
CA LEU A 171 -19.86 11.37 -21.28
C LEU A 171 -20.76 12.53 -20.85
N ALA A 172 -20.71 12.94 -19.58
CA ALA A 172 -21.45 14.10 -19.09
C ALA A 172 -20.90 15.43 -19.65
N GLU A 173 -19.58 15.55 -19.77
CA GLU A 173 -18.93 16.71 -20.40
C GLU A 173 -19.23 16.76 -21.90
N GLU A 174 -19.25 15.61 -22.59
CA GLU A 174 -19.65 15.50 -24.00
C GLU A 174 -21.14 15.83 -24.22
N ALA A 175 -22.03 15.31 -23.38
CA ALA A 175 -23.45 15.63 -23.42
C ALA A 175 -23.74 17.11 -23.11
N ALA A 176 -22.98 17.73 -22.21
CA ALA A 176 -23.07 19.17 -21.93
C ALA A 176 -22.47 20.03 -23.06
N ALA A 177 -21.49 19.52 -23.79
CA ALA A 177 -20.95 20.19 -24.99
C ALA A 177 -21.91 20.07 -26.19
N TYR A 178 -22.73 19.02 -26.22
CA TYR A 178 -23.86 18.87 -27.13
C TYR A 178 -25.12 19.50 -26.53
N GLU A 179 -25.07 20.79 -26.17
CA GLU A 179 -26.32 21.55 -26.12
C GLU A 179 -26.79 21.72 -27.57
N PRO A 180 -27.91 21.08 -27.97
CA PRO A 180 -28.40 21.25 -29.33
C PRO A 180 -28.71 22.73 -29.51
N ASP A 181 -28.05 23.34 -30.50
CA ASP A 181 -28.30 24.72 -30.88
C ASP A 181 -29.79 24.87 -31.17
N ALA A 182 -30.53 25.43 -30.21
CA ALA A 182 -31.98 25.55 -30.23
C ALA A 182 -32.48 26.44 -31.38
N THR A 183 -31.57 27.04 -32.16
CA THR A 183 -31.87 27.84 -33.35
C THR A 183 -31.96 27.03 -34.65
N ALA A 184 -31.60 25.74 -34.66
CA ALA A 184 -31.71 24.87 -35.85
C ALA A 184 -33.02 24.05 -35.91
N ALA A 185 -33.94 24.21 -34.94
CA ALA A 185 -35.18 23.45 -34.82
C ALA A 185 -36.38 24.00 -35.61
N GLU A 186 -36.15 24.83 -36.64
CA GLU A 186 -37.14 25.13 -37.70
C GLU A 186 -36.84 24.35 -39.01
N ALA A 187 -36.01 23.31 -38.97
CA ALA A 187 -35.96 22.35 -40.05
C ALA A 187 -37.26 21.51 -40.03
N GLU A 188 -38.09 21.72 -41.05
CA GLU A 188 -39.32 20.99 -41.35
C GLU A 188 -39.16 19.50 -41.01
N TRP A 189 -39.88 19.06 -39.99
CA TRP A 189 -40.05 17.64 -39.73
C TRP A 189 -40.79 17.06 -40.93
N PRO A 190 -40.20 16.14 -41.71
CA PRO A 190 -40.95 15.45 -42.75
C PRO A 190 -42.14 14.80 -42.06
N SER A 191 -43.32 15.07 -42.61
CA SER A 191 -44.60 14.59 -42.08
C SER A 191 -44.53 13.09 -41.82
N PRO A 192 -45.19 12.60 -40.75
CA PRO A 192 -45.20 11.19 -40.41
C PRO A 192 -45.72 10.40 -41.61
N VAL A 193 -44.86 9.56 -42.18
CA VAL A 193 -45.28 8.58 -43.19
C VAL A 193 -46.13 7.56 -42.45
N GLU A 194 -47.40 7.50 -42.84
CA GLU A 194 -48.39 6.56 -42.33
C GLU A 194 -47.91 5.12 -42.48
N ASP A 195 -48.13 4.35 -41.42
CA ASP A 195 -48.45 2.93 -41.38
C ASP A 195 -47.59 1.99 -42.25
N VAL A 196 -46.49 1.50 -41.65
CA VAL A 196 -45.99 0.16 -41.96
C VAL A 196 -46.34 -0.76 -40.79
N GLU A 197 -47.26 -1.65 -41.09
CA GLU A 197 -47.76 -2.75 -40.28
C GLU A 197 -46.62 -3.56 -39.64
N PRO A 198 -46.66 -3.85 -38.33
CA PRO A 198 -45.57 -4.54 -37.65
C PRO A 198 -45.52 -6.03 -38.06
N GLU A 199 -44.50 -6.38 -38.84
CA GLU A 199 -44.16 -7.76 -39.14
C GLU A 199 -43.67 -8.49 -37.87
N ALA A 200 -44.20 -9.69 -37.68
CA ALA A 200 -44.14 -10.45 -36.44
C ALA A 200 -42.71 -10.75 -35.95
N ALA A 201 -42.49 -10.53 -34.65
CA ALA A 201 -41.26 -10.88 -33.96
C ALA A 201 -41.02 -12.40 -33.97
N PRO A 202 -39.81 -12.88 -34.31
CA PRO A 202 -39.43 -14.27 -34.09
C PRO A 202 -39.18 -14.54 -32.60
N ASP A 203 -39.86 -15.56 -32.11
CA ASP A 203 -39.79 -16.12 -30.77
C ASP A 203 -38.41 -16.74 -30.51
N ALA A 204 -37.54 -16.00 -29.80
CA ALA A 204 -36.21 -16.47 -29.41
C ALA A 204 -36.22 -16.86 -27.92
N SER A 205 -36.84 -18.01 -27.63
CA SER A 205 -36.61 -18.77 -26.41
C SER A 205 -35.16 -19.28 -26.37
N ALA A 206 -34.26 -18.50 -25.78
CA ALA A 206 -32.95 -18.98 -25.37
C ALA A 206 -33.02 -19.54 -23.94
N PRO A 207 -32.60 -20.79 -23.68
CA PRO A 207 -32.58 -21.34 -22.34
C PRO A 207 -31.50 -20.66 -21.48
N ALA A 208 -31.88 -20.33 -20.24
CA ALA A 208 -30.99 -19.74 -19.24
C ALA A 208 -29.78 -20.64 -18.94
N PRO A 209 -28.58 -20.08 -18.73
CA PRO A 209 -27.42 -20.85 -18.29
C PRO A 209 -27.63 -21.35 -16.85
N VAL A 210 -27.53 -22.67 -16.69
CA VAL A 210 -27.53 -23.35 -15.39
C VAL A 210 -26.29 -22.91 -14.62
N LEU A 211 -26.50 -22.15 -13.54
CA LEU A 211 -25.47 -21.83 -12.55
C LEU A 211 -25.10 -23.12 -11.79
N GLU A 212 -23.94 -23.66 -12.12
CA GLU A 212 -23.32 -24.79 -11.42
C GLU A 212 -22.92 -24.34 -10.00
N ALA A 213 -23.50 -24.99 -8.99
CA ALA A 213 -23.31 -24.68 -7.59
C ALA A 213 -21.86 -24.95 -7.15
N ALA A 214 -21.20 -23.94 -6.59
CA ALA A 214 -19.89 -24.08 -5.98
C ALA A 214 -19.92 -25.09 -4.81
N PRO A 215 -18.90 -25.96 -4.68
CA PRO A 215 -18.83 -26.92 -3.58
C PRO A 215 -18.66 -26.20 -2.24
N ALA A 216 -19.44 -26.65 -1.26
CA ALA A 216 -19.41 -26.17 0.12
C ALA A 216 -18.00 -26.26 0.70
N ALA A 217 -17.47 -25.12 1.15
CA ALA A 217 -16.22 -25.07 1.90
C ALA A 217 -16.40 -25.80 3.24
N SER A 218 -15.66 -26.89 3.42
CA SER A 218 -15.55 -27.63 4.67
C SER A 218 -15.10 -26.70 5.80
N ALA A 219 -15.81 -26.80 6.93
CA ALA A 219 -15.49 -26.08 8.16
C ALA A 219 -14.07 -26.40 8.67
N PRO A 220 -13.32 -25.43 9.20
CA PRO A 220 -12.03 -25.68 9.81
C PRO A 220 -12.19 -26.42 11.15
N ALA A 221 -11.38 -27.47 11.32
CA ALA A 221 -11.23 -28.25 12.54
C ALA A 221 -10.75 -27.39 13.74
N PRO A 222 -11.02 -27.82 14.99
CA PRO A 222 -10.72 -27.05 16.19
C PRO A 222 -9.21 -26.79 16.37
N VAL A 223 -8.91 -25.54 16.67
CA VAL A 223 -7.57 -25.00 16.97
C VAL A 223 -7.01 -25.71 18.22
N GLN A 224 -5.96 -26.51 18.03
CA GLN A 224 -5.19 -27.09 19.13
C GLN A 224 -4.33 -25.99 19.79
N SER A 225 -4.29 -26.06 21.12
CA SER A 225 -3.66 -25.11 22.03
C SER A 225 -2.16 -24.96 21.77
N ALA A 226 -1.69 -23.72 21.69
CA ALA A 226 -0.29 -23.38 21.44
C ALA A 226 0.64 -23.83 22.59
N PRO A 227 1.80 -24.44 22.31
CA PRO A 227 2.81 -24.72 23.32
C PRO A 227 3.58 -23.43 23.70
N THR A 228 3.90 -23.37 25.00
CA THR A 228 4.72 -22.39 25.69
C THR A 228 6.03 -22.05 24.95
N ALA A 229 6.32 -20.73 24.90
CA ALA A 229 7.46 -20.14 24.23
C ALA A 229 8.81 -20.63 24.80
N SER A 230 9.42 -21.60 24.10
CA SER A 230 10.84 -21.92 24.27
C SER A 230 11.68 -20.85 23.55
N SER A 231 12.63 -20.27 24.29
CA SER A 231 13.72 -19.42 23.82
C SER A 231 14.30 -19.94 22.50
N ARG A 232 13.97 -19.29 21.38
CA ARG A 232 14.55 -19.60 20.07
C ARG A 232 15.94 -18.96 20.00
N ARG A 233 16.98 -19.79 20.07
CA ARG A 233 18.31 -19.42 19.58
C ARG A 233 18.17 -18.85 18.17
N PRO A 234 18.91 -17.77 17.83
CA PRO A 234 18.93 -17.26 16.46
C PRO A 234 19.36 -18.40 15.52
N ALA A 235 18.56 -18.63 14.49
CA ALA A 235 18.90 -19.61 13.47
C ALA A 235 20.23 -19.19 12.80
N PRO A 236 21.15 -20.13 12.53
CA PRO A 236 22.35 -19.81 11.77
C PRO A 236 21.95 -19.25 10.40
N PRO A 237 22.77 -18.33 9.84
CA PRO A 237 22.54 -17.81 8.50
C PRO A 237 22.44 -18.96 7.49
N VAL A 238 21.51 -18.86 6.55
CA VAL A 238 21.31 -19.85 5.50
C VAL A 238 22.50 -19.75 4.54
N GLU A 239 23.41 -20.73 4.60
CA GLU A 239 24.52 -20.89 3.65
C GLU A 239 23.97 -20.98 2.23
N THR A 240 24.49 -20.17 1.32
CA THR A 240 24.10 -20.22 -0.09
C THR A 240 24.76 -21.41 -0.79
N TYR A 241 24.17 -21.88 -1.89
CA TYR A 241 24.74 -22.96 -2.72
C TYR A 241 26.19 -22.71 -3.16
N TRP A 242 26.52 -21.46 -3.46
CA TRP A 242 27.85 -21.08 -3.90
C TRP A 242 28.87 -21.10 -2.76
N GLU A 243 28.49 -20.62 -1.57
CA GLU A 243 29.34 -20.72 -0.37
C GLU A 243 29.61 -22.18 0.01
N ALA A 244 28.59 -23.04 -0.08
CA ALA A 244 28.76 -24.46 0.18
C ALA A 244 29.67 -25.16 -0.86
N ALA A 245 29.56 -24.78 -2.15
CA ALA A 245 30.42 -25.31 -3.20
C ALA A 245 31.89 -24.85 -3.04
N GLU A 246 32.10 -23.57 -2.72
CA GLU A 246 33.44 -23.00 -2.48
C GLU A 246 34.11 -23.65 -1.27
N ARG A 247 33.37 -23.87 -0.18
CA ARG A 247 33.86 -24.59 1.01
C ARG A 247 34.29 -26.02 0.72
N LEU A 248 33.68 -26.67 -0.27
CA LEU A 248 34.02 -28.02 -0.73
C LEU A 248 35.15 -28.03 -1.78
N GLY A 249 35.74 -26.87 -2.08
CA GLY A 249 36.82 -26.76 -3.06
C GLY A 249 36.39 -27.00 -4.51
N LEU A 250 35.09 -26.92 -4.80
CA LEU A 250 34.57 -27.09 -6.16
C LEU A 250 34.74 -25.80 -6.95
N SER A 251 35.19 -25.94 -8.20
CA SER A 251 35.17 -24.82 -9.12
C SER A 251 33.72 -24.45 -9.47
N ARG A 252 33.49 -23.18 -9.83
CA ARG A 252 32.17 -22.69 -10.24
C ARG A 252 31.57 -23.50 -11.39
N ALA A 253 32.40 -23.92 -12.34
CA ALA A 253 31.96 -24.74 -13.48
C ALA A 253 31.46 -26.13 -13.05
N GLU A 254 32.08 -26.75 -12.05
CA GLU A 254 31.63 -28.04 -11.50
C GLU A 254 30.34 -27.90 -10.71
N ALA A 255 30.22 -26.83 -9.93
CA ALA A 255 29.00 -26.52 -9.18
C ALA A 255 27.81 -26.20 -10.10
N GLU A 256 28.04 -25.49 -11.21
CA GLU A 256 27.04 -25.24 -12.26
C GLU A 256 26.62 -26.54 -12.97
N LYS A 257 27.58 -27.42 -13.27
CA LYS A 257 27.29 -28.74 -13.85
C LYS A 257 26.40 -29.58 -12.94
N ILE A 258 26.66 -29.62 -11.63
CA ILE A 258 25.81 -30.34 -10.65
C ILE A 258 24.38 -29.76 -10.63
N LEU A 259 24.23 -28.45 -10.72
CA LEU A 259 22.92 -27.79 -10.73
C LEU A 259 22.16 -28.09 -12.04
N GLN A 260 22.88 -28.15 -13.16
CA GLN A 260 22.34 -28.50 -14.47
C GLN A 260 21.91 -29.97 -14.53
N ASP A 261 22.72 -30.88 -13.99
CA ASP A 261 22.41 -32.32 -13.88
C ASP A 261 21.16 -32.55 -12.99
N ALA A 262 20.98 -31.73 -11.96
CA ALA A 262 19.79 -31.73 -11.11
C ALA A 262 18.57 -31.01 -11.73
N ARG A 263 18.66 -30.54 -12.99
CA ARG A 263 17.61 -29.77 -13.69
C ARG A 263 17.08 -28.59 -12.88
N GLY A 264 17.96 -27.91 -12.13
CA GLY A 264 17.57 -26.79 -11.26
C GLY A 264 16.87 -27.20 -9.95
N ASN A 265 16.78 -28.49 -9.62
CA ASN A 265 16.28 -28.95 -8.33
C ASN A 265 17.38 -28.80 -7.26
N TRP A 266 17.25 -27.75 -6.45
CA TRP A 266 18.20 -27.40 -5.39
C TRP A 266 18.40 -28.51 -4.35
N GLY A 267 17.36 -29.26 -3.99
CA GLY A 267 17.47 -30.34 -3.00
C GLY A 267 18.31 -31.51 -3.50
N GLN A 268 18.19 -31.84 -4.79
CA GLN A 268 19.00 -32.88 -5.43
C GLN A 268 20.45 -32.43 -5.59
N ALA A 269 20.68 -31.20 -6.10
CA ALA A 269 22.02 -30.63 -6.24
C ALA A 269 22.75 -30.58 -4.88
N TRP A 270 22.04 -30.22 -3.82
CA TRP A 270 22.58 -30.17 -2.45
C TRP A 270 22.91 -31.56 -1.89
N SER A 271 22.09 -32.57 -2.21
CA SER A 271 22.35 -33.96 -1.81
C SER A 271 23.62 -34.50 -2.48
N VAL A 272 23.84 -34.15 -3.75
CA VAL A 272 25.07 -34.49 -4.49
C VAL A 272 26.29 -33.76 -3.90
N LEU A 273 26.18 -32.47 -3.58
CA LEU A 273 27.24 -31.71 -2.93
C LEU A 273 27.66 -32.33 -1.58
N ARG A 274 26.69 -32.71 -0.73
CA ARG A 274 26.97 -33.35 0.57
C ARG A 274 27.59 -34.74 0.44
N SER A 275 27.31 -35.47 -0.64
CA SER A 275 27.88 -36.81 -0.86
C SER A 275 29.36 -36.80 -1.21
N ARG A 276 29.92 -35.64 -1.56
CA ARG A 276 31.35 -35.46 -1.92
C ARG A 276 32.22 -35.03 -0.74
N ASN A 277 31.61 -34.82 0.42
CA ASN A 277 32.27 -34.44 1.68
C ASN A 277 32.42 -35.66 2.57
#